data_AF-A0A832ZQS1-F1
#
_entry.id   AF-A0A832ZQS1-F1
#
_cell.length_a   1.000
_cell.length_b   1.000
_cell.length_c   1.000
_cell.angle_alpha   90.00
_cell.angle_beta   90.00
_cell.angle_gamma   90.00
#
_symmetry.space_group_name_H-M   'P 1'
#
loop_
_entity.id
_entity.type
_entity.pdbx_description
1 polymer ?
#
loop_
_entity_poly.entity_id
_entity_poly.type
_entity_poly.pdbx_seq_one_letter_code
_entity_poly.pdbx_strand_id
1 'polypeptide(L)' 'MHCKYRVKVKIRGKETDIIYNVFLSDAKLEGWRIKKEDNSVILELTGLKSDSQVRGIINSIFRQLDILTRTTSEL' A
#
# COMPACT_ATOMS: atom_id res chain seq x y z
N MET A 1 5.10 -4.86 21.25
CA MET A 1 3.99 -4.28 20.46
C MET A 1 3.83 -5.12 19.20
N HIS A 2 2.77 -5.93 19.08
CA HIS A 2 2.57 -6.85 17.94
C HIS A 2 1.84 -6.13 16.79
N CYS A 3 2.29 -6.34 15.56
CA CYS A 3 1.61 -5.89 14.34
C CYS A 3 0.33 -6.72 14.14
N LYS A 4 -0.84 -6.09 13.97
CA LYS A 4 -2.12 -6.80 13.78
C LYS A 4 -2.34 -7.18 12.32
N TYR A 5 -1.96 -6.31 11.38
CA TYR A 5 -2.09 -6.53 9.95
C TYR A 5 -0.82 -6.11 9.21
N ARG A 6 -0.33 -6.99 8.33
CA ARG A 6 0.80 -6.73 7.44
C ARG A 6 0.42 -7.06 6.02
N VAL A 7 0.52 -6.08 5.13
CA VAL A 7 0.28 -6.24 3.70
C VAL A 7 1.59 -5.99 2.97
N LYS A 8 2.02 -6.94 2.13
CA LYS A 8 3.21 -6.80 1.28
C LYS A 8 2.76 -6.72 -0.18
N VAL A 9 2.99 -5.56 -0.79
CA VAL A 9 2.69 -5.29 -2.20
C VAL A 9 3.97 -5.53 -2.99
N LYS A 10 4.00 -6.56 -3.82
CA LYS A 10 5.13 -6.84 -4.72
C LYS A 10 4.91 -6.15 -6.05
N ILE A 11 5.88 -5.37 -6.49
CA ILE A 11 5.81 -4.54 -7.69
C ILE A 11 6.78 -5.13 -8.71
N ARG A 12 6.33 -5.27 -9.96
CA ARG A 12 7.17 -5.79 -11.05
C ARG A 12 7.74 -4.59 -11.81
N GLY A 13 9.04 -4.35 -11.69
CA GLY A 13 9.72 -3.27 -12.42
C GLY A 13 10.22 -2.15 -11.51
N LYS A 14 10.57 -1.01 -12.11
CA LYS A 14 11.19 0.13 -11.42
C LYS A 14 10.19 1.08 -10.77
N GLU A 15 8.90 0.73 -10.75
CA GLU A 15 7.80 1.59 -10.27
C GLU A 15 7.66 1.58 -8.73
N THR A 16 8.48 0.78 -8.03
CA THR A 16 8.47 0.66 -6.57
C THR A 16 8.54 2.03 -5.89
N ASP A 17 9.37 2.94 -6.40
CA ASP A 17 9.52 4.29 -5.88
C ASP A 17 8.27 5.16 -6.07
N ILE A 18 7.62 5.05 -7.23
CA ILE A 18 6.40 5.78 -7.54
C ILE A 18 5.29 5.34 -6.60
N ILE A 19 5.06 4.02 -6.50
CA ILE A 19 4.01 3.45 -5.67
C ILE A 19 4.26 3.75 -4.19
N TYR A 20 5.52 3.68 -3.74
CA TYR A 20 5.89 4.05 -2.38
C TYR A 20 5.53 5.50 -2.06
N ASN A 21 5.87 6.45 -2.95
CA ASN A 21 5.55 7.86 -2.77
C ASN A 21 4.04 8.12 -2.80
N VAL A 22 3.30 7.44 -3.68
CA VAL A 22 1.82 7.52 -3.70
C VAL A 22 1.24 7.10 -2.35
N PHE A 23 1.68 5.95 -1.82
CA PHE A 23 1.19 5.47 -0.53
C PHE A 23 1.58 6.36 0.65
N LEU A 24 2.77 6.96 0.64
CA LEU A 24 3.15 7.94 1.67
C LEU A 24 2.25 9.17 1.69
N SER A 25 1.70 9.56 0.53
CA SER A 25 0.80 10.71 0.40
C SER A 25 -0.68 10.39 0.63
N ASP A 26 -1.05 9.11 0.78
CA ASP A 26 -2.45 8.71 0.94
C ASP A 26 -2.93 8.88 2.38
N ALA A 27 -3.80 9.86 2.62
CA ALA A 27 -4.43 10.11 3.92
C ALA A 27 -5.19 8.88 4.47
N LYS A 28 -5.67 7.97 3.64
CA LYS A 28 -6.35 6.73 4.10
C LYS A 28 -5.40 5.76 4.79
N LEU A 29 -4.11 5.89 4.56
CA LEU A 29 -3.06 5.09 5.20
C LEU A 29 -2.55 5.73 6.50
N GLU A 30 -3.26 6.73 7.04
CA GLU A 30 -2.96 7.25 8.36
C GLU A 30 -3.01 6.14 9.44
N GLY A 31 -1.93 6.05 10.20
CA GLY A 31 -1.68 5.02 11.21
C GLY A 31 -1.04 3.73 10.67
N TRP A 32 -0.78 3.65 9.36
CA TRP A 32 0.03 2.58 8.77
C TRP A 32 1.50 2.98 8.72
N ARG A 33 2.37 2.07 9.10
CA ARG A 33 3.81 2.17 8.85
C ARG A 33 4.10 1.64 7.46
N ILE A 34 4.67 2.48 6.62
CA ILE A 34 5.01 2.17 5.23
C ILE A 34 6.52 1.97 5.12
N LYS A 35 6.96 0.86 4.52
CA LYS A 35 8.38 0.55 4.28
C LYS A 35 8.58 0.19 2.82
N LYS A 36 9.69 0.62 2.25
CA LYS A 36 10.13 0.21 0.91
C LYS A 36 11.21 -0.86 1.00
N GLU A 37 11.09 -1.88 0.18
CA GLU A 37 12.11 -2.88 -0.14
C GLU A 37 12.29 -2.90 -1.67
N ASP A 38 13.40 -3.41 -2.20
CA ASP A 38 13.80 -3.29 -3.62
C ASP A 38 12.64 -3.37 -4.63
N ASN A 39 11.82 -4.41 -4.52
CA ASN A 39 10.68 -4.67 -5.42
C ASN A 39 9.34 -4.79 -4.66
N SER A 40 9.23 -4.18 -3.48
CA SER A 40 7.99 -4.24 -2.72
C SER A 40 7.80 -3.08 -1.76
N VAL A 41 6.54 -2.71 -1.55
CA VAL A 41 6.12 -1.80 -0.49
C VAL A 41 5.37 -2.60 0.58
N ILE A 42 5.78 -2.43 1.83
CA ILE A 42 5.17 -3.10 2.99
C ILE A 42 4.38 -2.07 3.78
N LEU A 43 3.13 -2.42 4.08
CA LEU A 43 2.20 -1.65 4.87
C LEU A 43 1.89 -2.42 6.16
N GLU A 44 2.23 -1.85 7.30
CA GLU A 44 2.05 -2.44 8.62
C GLU A 44 1.08 -1.59 9.45
N LEU A 45 -0.04 -2.16 9.90
CA LEU A 45 -0.96 -1.48 10.79
C LEU A 45 -0.68 -1.89 12.24
N THR A 46 -0.18 -0.94 13.02
CA THR A 46 0.04 -1.08 14.46
C THR A 46 -1.03 -0.32 15.21
N GLY A 47 -2.25 -0.86 15.32
CA GLY A 47 -3.34 -0.18 16.01
C GLY A 47 -4.68 -0.92 15.98
N LEU A 48 -5.64 -0.36 16.71
CA LEU A 48 -7.04 -0.81 16.77
C LEU A 48 -7.82 -0.14 15.62
N LYS A 49 -7.80 -0.75 14.42
CA LYS A 49 -8.87 -0.52 13.42
C LYS A 49 -9.74 -1.76 13.33
N SER A 50 -11.02 -1.57 13.02
CA SER A 50 -11.94 -2.69 12.80
C SER A 50 -11.56 -3.44 11.54
N ASP A 51 -11.87 -4.72 11.48
CA ASP A 51 -11.55 -5.55 10.32
C ASP A 51 -12.26 -5.06 9.06
N SER A 52 -13.45 -4.45 9.20
CA SER A 52 -14.18 -3.80 8.10
C SER A 52 -13.45 -2.57 7.55
N GLN A 53 -12.89 -1.72 8.41
CA GLN A 53 -12.08 -0.57 8.00
C GLN A 53 -10.80 -1.03 7.30
N VAL A 54 -10.12 -2.03 7.84
CA VAL A 54 -8.91 -2.60 7.24
C VAL A 54 -9.20 -3.17 5.86
N ARG A 55 -10.30 -3.92 5.71
CA ARG A 55 -10.74 -4.45 4.41
C ARG A 55 -11.04 -3.33 3.41
N GLY A 56 -11.70 -2.26 3.84
CA GLY A 56 -11.98 -1.09 2.99
C GLY A 56 -10.70 -0.40 2.49
N ILE A 57 -9.72 -0.24 3.37
CA ILE A 57 -8.40 0.33 3.03
C ILE A 57 -7.68 -0.57 2.02
N ILE A 58 -7.60 -1.89 2.29
CA ILE A 58 -6.96 -2.86 1.38
C ILE A 58 -7.62 -2.83 0.00
N ASN A 59 -8.95 -2.80 -0.08
CA ASN A 59 -9.66 -2.69 -1.36
C ASN A 59 -9.34 -1.38 -2.10
N SER A 60 -9.21 -0.26 -1.38
CA SER A 60 -8.83 1.02 -1.96
C SER A 60 -7.41 0.97 -2.55
N ILE A 61 -6.47 0.33 -1.84
CA ILE A 61 -5.08 0.16 -2.30
C ILE A 61 -5.04 -0.68 -3.58
N PHE A 62 -5.74 -1.82 -3.61
CA PHE A 62 -5.79 -2.65 -4.83
C PHE A 62 -6.35 -1.88 -6.03
N ARG A 63 -7.37 -1.05 -5.81
CA ARG A 63 -7.93 -0.21 -6.88
C ARG A 63 -6.95 0.84 -7.39
N GLN A 64 -6.20 1.49 -6.49
CA GLN A 64 -5.15 2.44 -6.88
C GLN A 64 -4.02 1.75 -7.66
N LEU A 65 -3.61 0.57 -7.21
CA LEU A 65 -2.59 -0.22 -7.90
C LEU A 65 -3.04 -0.61 -9.31
N ASP A 66 -4.28 -1.06 -9.50
CA ASP A 66 -4.83 -1.37 -10.83
C ASP A 66 -4.75 -0.16 -11.76
N ILE A 67 -5.16 1.03 -11.27
CA ILE A 67 -5.06 2.28 -12.04
C ILE A 67 -3.61 2.60 -12.39
N LEU A 68 -2.69 2.56 -11.42
CA LEU A 68 -1.28 2.88 -11.64
C LEU A 68 -0.65 1.93 -12.65
N THR A 69 -0.90 0.62 -12.54
CA THR A 69 -0.36 -0.38 -13.48
C THR A 69 -0.90 -0.23 -14.90
N ARG A 70 -2.16 0.23 -15.05
CA ARG A 70 -2.73 0.52 -16.37
C ARG A 70 -2.11 1.78 -16.96
N THR A 71 -2.03 2.85 -16.18
CA THR A 71 -1.43 4.11 -16.62
C THR A 71 0.04 3.96 -17.00
N THR A 72 0.83 3.16 -16.27
CA THR A 72 2.23 2.91 -16.63
C THR A 72 2.42 1.94 -17.79
N SER A 73 1.43 1.07 -18.08
CA SER A 73 1.46 0.21 -19.28
C SER A 73 1.08 0.95 -20.55
N GLU A 74 0.36 2.08 -20.42
CA GLU A 74 -0.10 2.91 -21.54
C GLU A 74 0.88 4.05 -21.90
N LEU A 75 1.88 4.31 -21.04
CA LEU A 75 2.94 5.31 -21.22
C LEU A 75 4.22 4.69 -21.80
#